data_AF-A0A844IJ63-F1
#
_entry.id   AF-A0A844IJ63-F1
#
_cell.length_a   1.000
_cell.length_b   1.000
_cell.length_c   1.000
_cell.angle_alpha   90.00
_cell.angle_beta   90.00
_cell.angle_gamma   90.00
#
_symmetry.space_group_name_H-M   'P 1'
#
loop_
_entity.id
_entity.type
_entity.pdbx_description
1 polymer ?
#
loop_
_entity_poly.entity_id
_entity_poly.type
_entity_poly.pdbx_seq_one_letter_code
_entity_poly.pdbx_strand_id
1 'polypeptide(L)'
;MSQSDKMDGWLDMLRSTYNWSLADRIAQYNQQFIQGDYCDIRTKAEACSLTCFVSKNGASGEPWKDAKTDKDGKLKNPRRSAGDIQITALPYLKKARPWFAEIDSTVLQQNVKRLDTAYKNFFEGRGFPKFKNRSTWGLRETCCLTAKRPEDEPVRSWGFPK
;
A
#
# COMPACT_ATOMS: atom_id res chain seq x y z
N MET A 1 8.91 -3.26 31.35
CA MET A 1 8.11 -2.45 30.40
C MET A 1 6.80 -3.15 30.18
N SER A 2 5.69 -2.43 30.38
CA SER A 2 4.36 -2.96 30.12
C SER A 2 4.19 -3.25 28.62
N GLN A 3 3.30 -4.19 28.28
CA GLN A 3 2.92 -4.45 26.89
C GLN A 3 2.29 -3.20 26.24
N SER A 4 1.63 -2.33 27.03
CA SER A 4 1.08 -1.05 26.57
C SER A 4 2.16 -0.12 26.01
N ASP A 5 3.26 0.07 26.74
CA ASP A 5 4.29 1.05 26.40
C ASP A 5 5.01 0.67 25.09
N LYS A 6 5.16 -0.63 24.85
CA LYS A 6 5.71 -1.17 23.60
C LYS A 6 4.76 -0.89 22.42
N MET A 7 3.46 -1.11 22.62
CA MET A 7 2.46 -0.82 21.60
C MET A 7 2.39 0.68 21.28
N ASP A 8 2.46 1.54 22.28
CA ASP A 8 2.45 3.00 22.08
C ASP A 8 3.64 3.49 21.26
N GLY A 9 4.85 2.95 21.50
CA GLY A 9 6.01 3.21 20.67
C GLY A 9 5.82 2.76 19.21
N TRP A 10 5.15 1.62 19.01
CA TRP A 10 4.86 1.13 17.66
C TRP A 10 3.82 1.98 16.93
N LEU A 11 2.83 2.54 17.62
CA LEU A 11 1.79 3.37 17.00
C LEU A 11 2.38 4.59 16.27
N ASP A 12 3.40 5.24 16.82
CA ASP A 12 4.06 6.37 16.16
C ASP A 12 4.89 5.96 14.95
N MET A 13 5.53 4.79 15.01
CA MET A 13 6.23 4.21 13.86
C MET A 13 5.27 3.78 12.75
N LEU A 14 4.11 3.22 13.11
CA LEU A 14 3.07 2.82 12.15
C LEU A 14 2.42 4.03 11.48
N ARG A 15 2.17 5.09 12.23
CA ARG A 15 1.68 6.37 11.69
C ARG A 15 2.66 6.95 10.68
N SER A 16 3.94 7.03 11.04
CA SER A 16 4.95 7.64 10.17
C SER A 16 5.12 6.84 8.88
N THR A 17 5.15 5.51 8.97
CA THR A 17 5.18 4.64 7.77
C THR A 17 3.92 4.79 6.91
N TYR A 18 2.72 4.85 7.50
CA TYR A 18 1.50 5.09 6.74
C TYR A 18 1.53 6.43 6.01
N ASN A 19 1.89 7.51 6.71
CA ASN A 19 1.95 8.85 6.12
C ASN A 19 3.02 8.92 5.02
N TRP A 20 4.16 8.25 5.20
CA TRP A 20 5.20 8.17 4.18
C TRP A 20 4.70 7.42 2.93
N SER A 21 4.11 6.24 3.09
CA SER A 21 3.53 5.47 1.99
C SER A 21 2.35 6.18 1.31
N LEU A 22 1.58 6.96 2.07
CA LEU A 22 0.53 7.81 1.54
C LEU A 22 1.15 8.93 0.68
N ALA A 23 2.14 9.67 1.20
CA ALA A 23 2.81 10.75 0.47
C ALA A 23 3.42 10.27 -0.86
N ASP A 24 4.06 9.10 -0.85
CA ASP A 24 4.60 8.44 -2.04
C ASP A 24 3.52 8.23 -3.12
N ARG A 25 2.37 7.66 -2.74
CA ARG A 25 1.25 7.45 -3.67
C ARG A 25 0.60 8.76 -4.13
N ILE A 26 0.50 9.76 -3.25
CA ILE A 26 -0.03 11.09 -3.62
C ILE A 26 0.90 11.74 -4.65
N ALA A 27 2.21 11.71 -4.41
CA ALA A 27 3.19 12.25 -5.34
C ALA A 27 3.10 11.56 -6.69
N GLN A 28 3.03 10.23 -6.70
CA GLN A 28 2.91 9.45 -7.93
C GLN A 28 1.57 9.65 -8.65
N TYR A 29 0.47 9.83 -7.92
CA TYR A 29 -0.83 10.18 -8.49
C TYR A 29 -0.79 11.56 -9.14
N ASN A 30 -0.27 12.57 -8.44
CA ASN A 30 -0.16 13.95 -8.94
C ASN A 30 0.81 14.07 -10.11
N GLN A 31 1.90 13.30 -10.09
CA GLN A 31 2.84 13.20 -11.20
C GLN A 31 2.12 12.80 -12.50
N GLN A 32 1.13 11.91 -12.47
CA GLN A 32 0.36 11.56 -13.68
C GLN A 32 -0.38 12.75 -14.31
N PHE A 33 -0.75 13.78 -13.52
CA PHE A 33 -1.46 14.96 -14.01
C PHE A 33 -0.53 16.11 -14.39
N ILE A 34 0.61 16.24 -13.71
CA ILE A 34 1.57 17.32 -13.93
C ILE A 34 2.41 17.08 -15.18
N GLN A 35 2.58 15.82 -15.58
CA GLN A 35 3.67 15.43 -16.46
C GLN A 35 3.57 15.90 -17.92
N GLY A 36 2.40 16.21 -18.49
CA GLY A 36 2.33 16.58 -19.91
C GLY A 36 3.10 15.55 -20.77
N ASP A 37 4.07 16.01 -21.57
CA ASP A 37 4.96 15.16 -22.36
C ASP A 37 6.25 14.70 -21.62
N TYR A 38 6.41 14.93 -20.30
CA TYR A 38 7.67 14.69 -19.56
C TYR A 38 7.49 13.78 -18.32
N CYS A 39 8.42 12.86 -18.03
CA CYS A 39 8.42 11.96 -16.85
C CYS A 39 8.92 12.57 -15.55
N ASP A 40 9.75 13.60 -15.60
CA ASP A 40 10.40 14.17 -14.42
C ASP A 40 10.54 15.69 -14.60
N ILE A 41 9.95 16.45 -13.68
CA ILE A 41 9.95 17.92 -13.71
C ILE A 41 11.35 18.51 -13.52
N ARG A 42 12.27 17.76 -12.89
CA ARG A 42 13.63 18.22 -12.61
C ARG A 42 14.57 17.98 -13.79
N THR A 43 14.45 16.83 -14.45
CA THR A 43 15.30 16.48 -15.61
C THR A 43 14.64 16.80 -16.95
N LYS A 44 13.33 17.09 -16.98
CA LYS A 44 12.52 17.29 -18.20
C LYS A 44 12.66 16.14 -19.21
N ALA A 45 12.91 14.91 -18.74
CA ALA A 45 13.00 13.75 -19.60
C ALA A 45 11.63 13.45 -20.22
N GLU A 46 11.56 13.22 -21.54
CA GLU A 46 10.29 12.94 -22.23
C GLU A 46 9.60 11.66 -21.74
N ALA A 47 8.27 11.69 -21.81
CA ALA A 47 7.35 10.65 -21.40
C ALA A 47 7.47 9.38 -22.26
N CYS A 48 8.45 8.52 -21.96
CA CYS A 48 8.60 7.25 -22.65
C CYS A 48 8.43 6.07 -21.69
N SER A 49 7.99 4.91 -22.19
CA SER A 49 7.72 3.72 -21.38
C SER A 49 8.94 3.17 -20.64
N LEU A 50 10.15 3.62 -21.01
CA LEU A 50 11.42 3.26 -20.39
C LEU A 50 11.84 4.24 -19.28
N THR A 51 11.40 5.51 -19.36
CA THR A 51 11.77 6.59 -18.42
C THR A 51 10.66 6.95 -17.44
N CYS A 52 9.40 6.73 -17.84
CA CYS A 52 8.22 7.02 -17.01
C CYS A 52 7.73 5.77 -16.30
N PHE A 53 7.46 5.91 -15.00
CA PHE A 53 6.65 4.95 -14.27
C PHE A 53 5.18 5.11 -14.68
N VAL A 54 4.80 4.59 -15.85
CA VAL A 54 3.43 4.67 -16.37
C VAL A 54 2.56 3.64 -15.64
N SER A 55 2.11 4.01 -14.46
CA SER A 55 1.19 3.23 -13.65
C SER A 55 0.11 4.16 -13.13
N LYS A 56 -1.15 3.91 -13.51
CA LYS A 56 -2.32 4.59 -12.92
C LYS A 56 -2.38 4.39 -11.39
N ASN A 57 -1.68 3.38 -10.86
CA ASN A 57 -1.68 2.96 -9.47
C ASN A 57 -0.25 2.87 -8.94
N GLY A 58 0.55 3.92 -9.08
CA GLY A 58 1.97 3.86 -8.76
C GLY A 58 2.29 4.08 -7.28
N ALA A 59 3.20 3.26 -6.77
CA ALA A 59 4.05 3.52 -5.61
C ALA A 59 5.50 3.38 -6.08
N SER A 60 6.44 4.06 -5.44
CA SER A 60 7.86 3.95 -5.83
C SER A 60 8.42 2.57 -5.49
N GLY A 61 9.16 1.97 -6.42
CA GLY A 61 9.80 0.66 -6.26
C GLY A 61 9.72 -0.21 -7.52
N GLU A 62 10.03 -1.49 -7.38
CA GLU A 62 10.07 -2.42 -8.50
C GLU A 62 8.64 -2.81 -8.96
N PRO A 63 8.21 -2.41 -10.18
CA PRO A 63 6.85 -2.67 -10.63
C PRO A 63 6.59 -4.10 -11.11
N TRP A 64 7.64 -4.89 -11.36
CA TRP A 64 7.54 -6.20 -12.01
C TRP A 64 7.96 -7.34 -11.08
N LYS A 65 7.14 -8.39 -11.01
CA LYS A 65 7.43 -9.70 -10.43
C LYS A 65 7.95 -10.62 -11.53
N ASP A 66 8.71 -11.64 -11.12
CA ASP A 66 9.04 -12.74 -11.99
C ASP A 66 7.75 -13.38 -12.54
N ALA A 67 7.76 -13.64 -13.84
CA ALA A 67 6.66 -14.29 -14.54
C ALA A 67 6.46 -15.69 -13.94
N LYS A 68 5.32 -15.91 -13.28
CA LYS A 68 4.94 -17.20 -12.71
C LYS A 68 3.65 -17.67 -13.35
N THR A 69 3.61 -18.95 -13.71
CA THR A 69 2.39 -19.62 -14.16
C THR A 69 1.57 -20.08 -12.95
N ASP A 70 0.26 -19.93 -13.05
CA ASP A 70 -0.70 -20.52 -12.13
C ASP A 70 -0.72 -22.05 -12.25
N LYS A 71 -1.35 -22.69 -11.26
CA LYS A 71 -1.60 -24.15 -11.29
C LYS A 71 -2.39 -24.56 -12.54
N ASP A 72 -3.17 -23.64 -13.10
CA ASP A 72 -3.98 -23.82 -14.31
C ASP A 72 -3.21 -23.47 -15.61
N GLY A 73 -1.89 -23.26 -15.54
CA GLY A 73 -1.05 -22.96 -16.70
C GLY A 73 -1.21 -21.54 -17.26
N LYS A 74 -2.04 -20.69 -16.65
CA LYS A 74 -2.17 -19.27 -17.04
C LYS A 74 -1.02 -18.43 -16.49
N LEU A 75 -0.52 -17.49 -17.29
CA LEU A 75 0.50 -16.54 -16.85
C LEU A 75 -0.13 -15.56 -15.85
N LYS A 76 0.40 -15.49 -14.63
CA LYS A 76 0.01 -14.42 -13.69
C LYS A 76 0.44 -13.08 -14.25
N ASN A 77 -0.40 -12.06 -14.07
CA ASN A 77 0.00 -10.69 -14.35
C ASN A 77 1.32 -10.40 -13.62
N PRO A 78 2.43 -10.16 -14.33
CA PRO A 78 3.73 -9.94 -13.70
C PRO A 78 3.77 -8.59 -12.98
N ARG A 79 2.77 -7.73 -13.19
CA ARG A 79 2.75 -6.39 -12.63
C ARG A 79 2.30 -6.36 -11.16
N ARG A 80 3.06 -5.67 -10.31
CA ARG A 80 2.73 -5.43 -8.89
C ARG A 80 1.64 -4.37 -8.75
N SER A 81 0.79 -4.52 -7.74
CA SER A 81 -0.08 -3.44 -7.27
C SER A 81 0.72 -2.41 -6.43
N ALA A 82 0.19 -1.20 -6.25
CA ALA A 82 0.82 -0.19 -5.38
C ALA A 82 1.12 -0.71 -3.96
N GLY A 83 0.19 -1.49 -3.40
CA GLY A 83 0.34 -2.14 -2.10
C GLY A 83 1.45 -3.18 -2.10
N ASP A 84 1.50 -4.02 -3.14
CA ASP A 84 2.56 -5.03 -3.26
C ASP A 84 3.94 -4.40 -3.36
N ILE A 85 4.09 -3.31 -4.11
CA ILE A 85 5.37 -2.60 -4.24
C ILE A 85 5.85 -2.13 -2.85
N GLN A 86 4.97 -1.48 -2.10
CA GLN A 86 5.29 -0.98 -0.76
C GLN A 86 5.56 -2.12 0.24
N ILE A 87 4.84 -3.24 0.13
CA ILE A 87 5.09 -4.44 0.96
C ILE A 87 6.46 -5.05 0.63
N THR A 88 6.83 -5.14 -0.66
CA THR A 88 8.15 -5.65 -1.07
C THR A 88 9.30 -4.74 -0.63
N ALA A 89 9.04 -3.46 -0.37
CA ALA A 89 10.02 -2.52 0.16
C ALA A 89 10.26 -2.66 1.68
N LEU A 90 9.34 -3.29 2.44
CA LEU A 90 9.44 -3.42 3.90
C LEU A 90 10.72 -4.12 4.40
N PRO A 91 11.21 -5.21 3.78
CA PRO A 91 12.46 -5.85 4.21
C PRO A 91 13.66 -4.90 4.07
N TYR A 92 13.70 -4.09 3.02
CA TYR A 92 14.75 -3.07 2.83
C TYR A 92 14.64 -1.98 3.90
N LEU A 93 13.42 -1.56 4.24
CA LEU A 93 13.17 -0.59 5.30
C LEU A 93 13.66 -1.10 6.66
N LYS A 94 13.40 -2.37 7.00
CA LYS A 94 13.92 -3.00 8.23
C LYS A 94 15.44 -3.09 8.26
N LYS A 95 16.08 -3.38 7.12
CA LYS A 95 17.55 -3.39 7.01
C LYS A 95 18.15 -1.99 7.18
N ALA A 96 17.51 -0.98 6.58
CA ALA A 96 18.01 0.40 6.62
C ALA A 96 17.79 1.09 7.98
N ARG A 97 16.83 0.62 8.78
CA ARG A 97 16.39 1.26 10.03
C ARG A 97 16.15 0.18 11.11
N PRO A 98 17.16 -0.16 11.92
CA PRO A 98 17.07 -1.26 12.89
C PRO A 98 15.93 -1.16 13.90
N TRP A 99 15.49 0.06 14.28
CA TRP A 99 14.36 0.25 15.18
C TRP A 99 13.00 -0.21 14.60
N PHE A 100 12.90 -0.41 13.28
CA PHE A 100 11.72 -1.04 12.65
C PHE A 100 11.74 -2.57 12.72
N ALA A 101 12.87 -3.17 13.12
CA ALA A 101 12.98 -4.62 13.24
C ALA A 101 12.08 -5.17 14.36
N GLU A 102 11.88 -4.37 15.43
CA GLU A 102 11.03 -4.72 16.57
C GLU A 102 9.55 -4.86 16.21
N ILE A 103 9.08 -4.16 15.17
CA ILE A 103 7.68 -4.21 14.73
C ILE A 103 7.43 -5.52 13.98
N ASP A 104 6.34 -6.21 14.32
CA ASP A 104 5.95 -7.42 13.61
C ASP A 104 5.66 -7.15 12.11
N SER A 105 6.08 -8.09 11.25
CA SER A 105 5.96 -7.93 9.80
C SER A 105 4.51 -7.92 9.33
N THR A 106 3.62 -8.64 10.00
CA THR A 106 2.19 -8.69 9.67
C THR A 106 1.52 -7.36 9.95
N VAL A 107 1.91 -6.66 11.02
CA VAL A 107 1.37 -5.35 11.39
C VAL A 107 1.73 -4.29 10.34
N LEU A 108 2.98 -4.30 9.85
CA LEU A 108 3.42 -3.41 8.77
C LEU A 108 2.67 -3.70 7.45
N GLN A 109 2.47 -4.97 7.11
CA GLN A 109 1.70 -5.35 5.92
C GLN A 109 0.23 -4.94 6.04
N GLN A 110 -0.38 -5.11 7.21
CA GLN A 110 -1.76 -4.66 7.48
C GLN A 110 -1.88 -3.14 7.34
N ASN A 111 -0.86 -2.38 7.76
CA ASN A 111 -0.82 -0.93 7.60
C ASN A 111 -0.92 -0.52 6.12
N VAL A 112 -0.15 -1.17 5.24
CA VAL A 112 -0.23 -0.93 3.78
C VAL A 112 -1.59 -1.35 3.21
N LYS A 113 -2.17 -2.47 3.66
CA LYS A 113 -3.52 -2.89 3.22
C LYS A 113 -4.63 -1.91 3.61
N ARG A 114 -4.49 -1.24 4.77
CA ARG A 114 -5.40 -0.15 5.17
C ARG A 114 -5.31 1.03 4.21
N LEU A 115 -4.10 1.36 3.76
CA LEU A 115 -3.89 2.39 2.74
C LEU A 115 -4.52 1.98 1.40
N ASP A 116 -4.38 0.73 0.97
CA ASP A 116 -5.05 0.21 -0.24
C ASP A 116 -6.56 0.35 -0.16
N THR A 117 -7.15 0.03 0.99
CA THR A 117 -8.59 0.18 1.22
C THR A 117 -9.02 1.65 1.12
N ALA A 118 -8.23 2.58 1.67
CA ALA A 118 -8.51 4.01 1.57
C ALA A 118 -8.48 4.49 0.11
N TYR A 119 -7.53 4.00 -0.70
CA TYR A 119 -7.46 4.31 -2.12
C TYR A 119 -8.61 3.67 -2.93
N LYS A 120 -9.03 2.44 -2.62
CA LYS A 120 -10.23 1.83 -3.23
C LYS A 120 -11.47 2.70 -3.00
N ASN A 121 -11.70 3.10 -1.74
CA ASN A 121 -12.79 4.02 -1.38
C ASN A 121 -12.70 5.38 -2.09
N PHE A 122 -11.49 5.88 -2.32
CA PHE A 122 -11.28 7.11 -3.09
C PHE A 122 -11.75 6.95 -4.55
N PHE A 123 -11.37 5.87 -5.23
CA PHE A 123 -11.81 5.60 -6.60
C PHE A 123 -13.31 5.30 -6.70
N GLU A 124 -13.93 4.83 -5.63
CA GLU A 124 -15.39 4.68 -5.50
C GLU A 124 -16.12 6.01 -5.20
N GLY A 125 -15.41 7.14 -5.13
CA GLY A 125 -16.00 8.47 -4.98
C GLY A 125 -16.14 8.98 -3.55
N ARG A 126 -15.60 8.28 -2.53
CA ARG A 126 -15.71 8.69 -1.11
C ARG A 126 -14.70 9.78 -0.69
N GLY A 127 -13.84 10.24 -1.60
CA GLY A 127 -12.88 11.32 -1.39
C GLY A 127 -11.45 10.85 -1.12
N PHE A 128 -10.49 11.79 -1.24
CA PHE A 128 -9.06 11.49 -1.26
C PHE A 128 -8.51 11.08 0.13
N PRO A 129 -7.58 10.11 0.21
CA PRO A 129 -6.99 9.71 1.48
C PRO A 129 -6.20 10.87 2.13
N LYS A 130 -6.43 11.09 3.43
CA LYS A 130 -5.79 12.17 4.20
C LYS A 130 -4.71 11.64 5.15
N PHE A 131 -3.70 12.47 5.39
CA PHE A 131 -2.67 12.22 6.40
C PHE A 131 -3.27 12.03 7.80
N LYS A 132 -2.60 11.21 8.60
CA LYS A 132 -3.07 10.81 9.93
C LYS A 132 -2.28 11.51 11.01
N ASN A 133 -2.99 12.22 11.90
CA ASN A 133 -2.42 12.94 13.05
C ASN A 133 -2.48 12.08 14.33
N ARG A 134 -1.76 12.52 15.38
CA ARG A 134 -1.58 11.73 16.63
C ARG A 134 -2.88 11.26 17.25
N SER A 135 -3.81 12.19 17.42
CA SER A 135 -5.11 12.00 18.01
C SER A 135 -6.03 11.08 17.20
N THR A 136 -5.97 11.09 15.86
CA THR A 136 -6.90 10.32 15.01
C THR A 136 -6.45 8.87 14.80
N TRP A 137 -5.16 8.58 14.94
CA TRP A 137 -4.61 7.24 14.66
C TRP A 137 -4.93 6.25 15.78
N GLY A 138 -4.75 6.65 17.06
CA GLY A 138 -5.02 5.75 18.19
C GLY A 138 -6.50 5.37 18.38
N LEU A 139 -7.44 6.24 18.03
CA LEU A 139 -8.88 6.05 18.30
C LEU A 139 -9.55 5.00 17.40
N ARG A 140 -8.96 4.63 16.25
CA ARG A 140 -9.53 3.65 15.31
C ARG A 140 -8.80 2.31 15.31
N GLU A 141 -7.65 2.23 15.98
CA GLU A 141 -6.70 1.13 15.78
C GLU A 141 -6.84 -0.04 16.74
N THR A 142 -7.39 0.18 17.93
CA THR A 142 -7.70 -0.89 18.89
C THR A 142 -8.93 -1.71 18.49
N CYS A 143 -9.86 -1.16 17.69
CA CYS A 143 -11.08 -1.87 17.31
C CYS A 143 -10.93 -2.78 16.06
N CYS A 144 -9.98 -2.46 15.15
CA CYS A 144 -9.86 -3.18 13.87
C CYS A 144 -8.86 -4.35 13.86
N LEU A 145 -8.10 -4.59 14.93
CA LEU A 145 -7.21 -5.76 15.01
C LEU A 145 -7.93 -7.02 15.54
N THR A 146 -9.15 -6.88 16.07
CA THR A 146 -9.99 -7.99 16.56
C THR A 146 -11.28 -8.19 15.75
N ALA A 147 -11.68 -7.24 14.91
CA ALA A 147 -12.88 -7.38 14.07
C ALA A 147 -12.53 -7.96 12.69
N LYS A 148 -12.70 -9.28 12.56
CA LYS A 148 -12.84 -9.96 11.26
C LYS A 148 -14.01 -9.30 10.53
N ARG A 149 -13.80 -8.77 9.32
CA ARG A 149 -14.88 -8.16 8.53
C ARG A 149 -15.76 -9.30 7.97
N PRO A 150 -17.10 -9.24 8.08
CA PRO A 150 -17.99 -10.32 7.59
C PRO A 150 -17.91 -10.60 6.08
N GLU A 151 -17.24 -9.74 5.31
CA GLU A 151 -17.19 -9.82 3.85
C GLU A 151 -16.01 -10.64 3.29
N ASP A 152 -15.17 -11.20 4.17
CA ASP A 152 -14.05 -12.07 3.78
C ASP A 152 -14.45 -13.58 3.73
N GLU A 153 -15.74 -13.93 3.87
CA GLU A 153 -16.19 -15.30 3.56
C GLU A 153 -16.31 -15.49 2.04
N PRO A 154 -15.71 -16.55 1.46
CA PRO A 154 -15.87 -16.84 0.05
C PRO A 154 -17.34 -17.17 -0.23
N VAL A 155 -17.98 -16.37 -1.10
CA VAL A 155 -19.31 -16.62 -1.64
C VAL A 155 -19.32 -18.03 -2.22
N ARG A 156 -19.98 -18.98 -1.53
CA ARG A 156 -20.25 -20.31 -2.05
C ARG A 156 -21.14 -20.15 -3.28
N SER A 157 -20.60 -20.48 -4.44
CA SER A 157 -21.36 -20.61 -5.67
C SER A 157 -22.42 -21.69 -5.49
N TRP A 158 -23.70 -21.30 -5.41
CA TRP A 158 -24.82 -22.22 -5.57
C TRP A 158 -25.30 -22.10 -7.01
N GLY A 159 -25.20 -23.22 -7.75
CA GLY A 159 -25.57 -23.32 -9.15
C GLY A 159 -27.08 -23.20 -9.38
N PHE A 160 -27.43 -22.69 -10.55
CA PHE A 160 -28.79 -22.69 -11.06
C PHE A 160 -29.09 -24.03 -11.76
N PRO A 161 -30.18 -24.74 -11.44
CA PRO A 161 -30.84 -25.59 -12.42
C PRO A 161 -31.75 -24.74 -13.32
N LYS A 162 -31.96 -25.23 -14.54
CA LYS A 162 -32.67 -24.59 -15.67
C LYS A 162 -34.07 -24.10 -15.32
#